data_AF-A0A929GP94-F1
#
_entry.id   AF-A0A929GP94-F1
#
_cell.length_a   1.000
_cell.length_b   1.000
_cell.length_c   1.000
_cell.angle_alpha   90.00
_cell.angle_beta   90.00
_cell.angle_gamma   90.00
#
_symmetry.space_group_name_H-M   'P 1'
#
loop_
_entity.id
_entity.type
_entity.pdbx_description
1 polymer ?
#
loop_
_entity_poly.entity_id
_entity_poly.type
_entity_poly.pdbx_seq_one_letter_code
_entity_poly.pdbx_strand_id
1 'polypeptide(L)'
;MRDLKHKLMIEQLDKKLQVYALLKNVSIPDKGWIHVIRRAYRMSFRQFGERLGITAPSAEGLEKREKEGSITLKSLEEAGRALNMKLVYGFVPMQGSIEKTIEHRARALAFEIVKGTSSTMALEDQEVTNMRLKKAVENKTIQIIYEMPRHLWD
;
A
#
# COMPACT_ATOMS: atom_id res chain seq x y z
N MET A 1 -5.61 -16.97 -23.14
CA MET A 1 -6.64 -15.89 -23.16
C MET A 1 -6.99 -15.36 -21.77
N ARG A 2 -7.08 -16.19 -20.71
CA ARG A 2 -7.35 -15.73 -19.33
C ARG A 2 -6.22 -14.82 -18.77
N ASP A 3 -4.96 -15.17 -19.04
CA ASP A 3 -3.80 -14.45 -18.47
C ASP A 3 -3.59 -13.06 -19.09
N LEU A 4 -3.93 -12.89 -20.37
CA LEU A 4 -3.83 -11.59 -21.04
C LEU A 4 -4.84 -10.57 -20.47
N LYS A 5 -6.05 -11.04 -20.11
CA LYS A 5 -7.06 -10.19 -19.46
C LYS A 5 -6.62 -9.78 -18.06
N HIS A 6 -6.02 -10.69 -17.31
CA HIS A 6 -5.54 -10.40 -15.96
C HIS A 6 -4.37 -9.42 -15.98
N LYS A 7 -3.41 -9.61 -16.89
CA LYS A 7 -2.30 -8.67 -17.09
C LYS A 7 -2.81 -7.27 -17.42
N LEU A 8 -3.74 -7.17 -18.36
CA LEU A 8 -4.33 -5.89 -18.75
C LEU A 8 -5.11 -5.23 -17.60
N MET A 9 -5.76 -6.03 -16.74
CA MET A 9 -6.40 -5.53 -15.51
C MET A 9 -5.37 -4.91 -14.54
N ILE A 10 -4.22 -5.56 -14.34
CA ILE A 10 -3.14 -5.03 -13.51
C ILE A 10 -2.62 -3.71 -14.08
N GLU A 11 -2.30 -3.67 -15.38
CA GLU A 11 -1.82 -2.45 -16.05
C GLU A 11 -2.81 -1.29 -15.92
N GLN A 12 -4.12 -1.56 -16.06
CA GLN A 12 -5.16 -0.54 -15.88
C GLN A 12 -5.28 -0.06 -14.43
N LEU A 13 -5.17 -0.97 -13.46
CA LEU A 13 -5.18 -0.61 -12.04
C LEU A 13 -3.97 0.23 -11.68
N ASP A 14 -2.77 -0.14 -12.15
CA ASP A 14 -1.56 0.63 -11.90
C ASP A 14 -1.67 2.05 -12.45
N LYS A 15 -2.18 2.22 -13.68
CA LYS A 15 -2.46 3.55 -14.25
C LYS A 15 -3.42 4.37 -13.39
N LYS A 16 -4.47 3.75 -12.82
CA LYS A 16 -5.41 4.46 -11.92
C LYS A 16 -4.75 4.85 -10.60
N LEU A 17 -3.86 4.02 -10.06
CA LEU A 17 -3.18 4.28 -8.79
C LEU A 17 -2.08 5.35 -8.90
N GLN A 18 -1.52 5.57 -10.10
CA GLN A 18 -0.50 6.61 -10.32
C GLN A 18 -0.97 8.02 -9.89
N VAL A 19 -2.27 8.30 -9.92
CA VAL A 19 -2.82 9.59 -9.46
C VAL A 19 -2.48 9.88 -7.99
N TYR A 20 -2.36 8.84 -7.16
CA TYR A 20 -2.01 8.97 -5.75
C TYR A 20 -0.50 8.99 -5.48
N ALA A 21 0.35 8.76 -6.49
CA ALA A 21 1.80 8.65 -6.30
C ALA A 21 2.41 9.92 -5.69
N LEU A 22 1.87 11.09 -6.02
CA LEU A 22 2.31 12.39 -5.48
C LEU A 22 2.05 12.51 -3.97
N LEU A 23 1.03 11.81 -3.45
CA LEU A 23 0.69 11.84 -2.02
C LEU A 23 1.72 11.10 -1.16
N LYS A 24 2.55 10.24 -1.75
CA LYS A 24 3.59 9.48 -1.03
C LYS A 24 4.59 10.39 -0.29
N ASN A 25 4.85 11.58 -0.84
CA ASN A 25 5.84 12.51 -0.31
C ASN A 25 5.21 13.61 0.55
N VAL A 26 3.91 13.55 0.82
CA VAL A 26 3.22 14.54 1.63
C VAL A 26 3.48 14.25 3.10
N SER A 27 4.10 15.20 3.80
CA SER A 27 4.22 15.15 5.26
C SER A 27 2.86 15.43 5.89
N ILE A 28 2.39 14.48 6.69
CA ILE A 28 1.19 14.65 7.50
C ILE A 28 1.55 15.56 8.68
N PRO A 29 0.74 16.59 9.00
CA PRO A 29 1.00 17.43 10.17
C PRO A 29 0.98 16.63 11.49
N ASP A 30 1.86 16.97 12.44
CA ASP A 30 2.02 16.25 13.73
C ASP A 30 0.75 16.13 14.58
N LYS A 31 -0.21 17.04 14.36
CA LYS A 31 -1.49 17.09 15.08
C LYS A 31 -2.68 16.63 14.23
N GLY A 32 -2.44 16.14 13.02
CA GLY A 32 -3.48 15.75 12.07
C GLY A 32 -4.02 16.91 11.23
N TRP A 33 -4.70 16.57 10.14
CA TRP A 33 -5.28 17.55 9.22
C TRP A 33 -6.47 18.27 9.84
N ILE A 34 -7.31 17.57 10.62
CA ILE A 34 -8.49 18.16 11.26
C ILE A 34 -8.06 19.31 12.18
N HIS A 35 -7.02 19.08 12.99
CA HIS A 35 -6.50 20.08 13.92
C HIS A 35 -6.02 21.34 13.19
N VAL A 36 -5.15 21.16 12.19
CA VAL A 36 -4.55 22.30 11.47
C VAL A 36 -5.61 23.10 10.74
N ILE A 37 -6.56 22.44 10.08
CA ILE A 37 -7.64 23.10 9.32
C ILE A 37 -8.59 23.83 10.28
N ARG A 38 -9.03 23.20 11.37
CA ARG A 38 -9.89 23.86 12.37
C ARG A 38 -9.21 25.11 12.95
N ARG A 39 -7.91 25.02 13.25
CA ARG A 39 -7.11 26.15 13.74
C ARG A 39 -6.97 27.25 12.69
N ALA A 40 -6.79 26.91 11.42
CA ALA A 40 -6.76 27.87 10.31
C ALA A 40 -8.07 28.66 10.21
N TYR A 41 -9.22 28.01 10.45
CA TYR A 41 -10.51 28.68 10.53
C TYR A 41 -10.80 29.39 11.86
N ARG A 42 -9.86 29.38 12.81
CA ARG A 42 -10.04 29.93 14.18
C ARG A 42 -11.28 29.39 14.89
N MET A 43 -11.67 28.15 14.60
CA MET A 43 -12.83 27.50 15.23
C MET A 43 -12.45 26.90 16.59
N SER A 44 -13.28 27.14 17.61
CA SER A 44 -13.20 26.44 18.89
C SER A 44 -13.70 25.00 18.80
N PHE A 45 -13.36 24.15 19.78
CA PHE A 45 -13.91 22.79 19.86
C PHE A 45 -15.43 22.78 20.03
N ARG A 46 -16.00 23.80 20.69
CA ARG A 46 -17.44 23.96 20.81
C ARG A 46 -18.09 24.18 19.45
N GLN A 47 -17.61 25.14 18.67
CA GLN A 47 -18.13 25.42 17.33
C GLN A 47 -17.94 24.24 16.37
N PHE A 48 -16.79 23.56 16.46
CA PHE A 48 -16.52 22.39 15.66
C PHE A 48 -17.44 21.20 16.03
N GLY A 49 -17.65 20.97 17.33
CA GLY A 49 -18.60 19.98 17.84
C GLY A 49 -20.04 20.31 17.42
N GLU A 50 -20.48 21.56 17.53
CA GLU A 50 -21.81 22.02 17.09
C GLU A 50 -22.03 21.74 15.60
N ARG A 51 -21.03 22.00 14.74
CA ARG A 51 -21.08 21.66 13.31
C ARG A 51 -21.16 20.17 13.02
N LEU A 52 -20.57 19.35 13.89
CA LEU A 52 -20.59 17.89 13.80
C LEU A 52 -21.80 17.25 14.49
N GLY A 53 -22.59 18.02 15.24
CA GLY A 53 -23.67 17.48 16.08
C GLY A 53 -23.16 16.68 17.29
N ILE A 54 -21.95 16.97 17.79
CA ILE A 54 -21.30 16.27 18.91
C ILE A 54 -20.82 17.23 19.99
N THR A 55 -20.45 16.70 21.15
CA THR A 55 -19.90 17.51 22.25
C THR A 55 -18.47 17.98 21.98
N ALA A 56 -18.04 19.09 22.59
CA ALA A 56 -16.68 19.60 22.46
C ALA A 56 -15.59 18.59 22.86
N PRO A 57 -15.72 17.81 23.96
CA PRO A 57 -14.77 16.73 24.26
C PRO A 57 -14.74 15.62 23.20
N SER A 58 -15.88 15.29 22.59
CA SER A 58 -15.92 14.32 21.48
C SER A 58 -15.18 14.83 20.24
N ALA A 59 -15.28 16.13 19.96
CA ALA A 59 -14.58 16.79 18.86
C ALA A 59 -13.05 16.85 19.10
N GLU A 60 -12.62 17.10 20.33
CA GLU A 60 -11.20 16.98 20.71
C GLU A 60 -10.70 15.54 20.58
N GLY A 61 -11.52 14.57 21.00
CA GLY A 61 -11.22 13.14 20.84
C GLY A 61 -11.04 12.71 19.39
N LEU A 62 -11.72 13.35 18.42
CA LEU A 62 -11.50 13.09 17.00
C LEU A 62 -10.10 13.49 16.54
N GLU A 63 -9.62 14.68 16.91
CA GLU A 63 -8.25 15.13 16.58
C GLU A 63 -7.21 14.22 17.21
N LYS A 64 -7.43 13.79 18.46
CA LYS A 64 -6.52 12.88 19.14
C LYS A 64 -6.45 11.51 18.44
N ARG A 65 -7.59 10.95 18.05
CA ARG A 65 -7.65 9.68 17.31
C ARG A 65 -7.04 9.79 15.91
N GLU A 66 -7.19 10.93 15.23
CA GLU A 66 -6.52 11.17 13.94
C GLU A 66 -5.00 11.12 14.11
N LYS A 67 -4.48 11.84 15.11
CA LYS A 67 -3.06 11.85 15.44
C LYS A 67 -2.54 10.44 15.79
N GLU A 68 -3.32 9.65 16.52
CA GLU A 68 -2.97 8.28 16.91
C GLU A 68 -3.17 7.24 15.78
N GLY A 69 -3.79 7.63 14.67
CA GLY A 69 -4.13 6.70 13.58
C GLY A 69 -5.27 5.73 13.90
N SER A 70 -5.99 5.94 15.00
CA SER A 70 -7.11 5.11 15.45
C SER A 70 -8.49 5.61 14.97
N ILE A 71 -8.51 6.72 14.22
CA ILE A 71 -9.74 7.27 13.65
C ILE A 71 -10.28 6.41 12.52
N THR A 72 -11.61 6.28 12.44
CA THR A 72 -12.26 5.60 11.32
C THR A 72 -12.35 6.52 10.10
N LEU A 73 -12.29 5.96 8.88
CA LEU A 73 -12.48 6.73 7.64
C LEU A 73 -13.80 7.51 7.63
N LYS A 74 -14.88 6.91 8.16
CA LYS A 74 -16.18 7.57 8.30
C LYS A 74 -16.10 8.83 9.17
N SER A 75 -15.45 8.74 10.34
CA SER A 75 -15.32 9.89 11.23
C SER A 75 -14.45 10.99 10.63
N LEU A 76 -13.39 10.61 9.90
CA LEU A 76 -12.51 11.54 9.19
C LEU A 76 -13.27 12.26 8.06
N GLU A 77 -14.14 11.54 7.34
CA GLU A 77 -15.01 12.12 6.31
C GLU A 77 -16.03 13.10 6.91
N GLU A 78 -16.69 12.73 8.01
CA GLU A 78 -17.63 13.61 8.72
C GLU A 78 -16.94 14.88 9.24
N ALA A 79 -15.77 14.74 9.86
CA ALA A 79 -14.93 15.86 10.29
C ALA A 79 -14.52 16.77 9.12
N GLY A 80 -14.11 16.17 7.99
CA GLY A 80 -13.81 16.89 6.76
C GLY A 80 -15.00 17.69 6.27
N ARG A 81 -16.18 17.06 6.15
CA ARG A 81 -17.41 17.74 5.70
C ARG A 81 -17.79 18.89 6.62
N ALA A 82 -17.68 18.73 7.93
CA ALA A 82 -17.92 19.81 8.90
C ALA A 82 -16.94 20.99 8.75
N LEU A 83 -15.76 20.76 8.18
CA LEU A 83 -14.76 21.77 7.82
C LEU A 83 -14.85 22.22 6.35
N ASN A 84 -15.93 21.86 5.64
CA ASN A 84 -16.12 22.12 4.21
C ASN A 84 -14.99 21.52 3.34
N MET A 85 -14.52 20.34 3.71
CA MET A 85 -13.49 19.58 3.01
C MET A 85 -14.05 18.24 2.55
N LYS A 86 -13.51 17.71 1.44
CA LYS A 86 -13.79 16.36 0.96
C LYS A 86 -12.61 15.45 1.30
N LEU A 87 -12.88 14.36 2.01
CA LEU A 87 -11.89 13.30 2.20
C LEU A 87 -11.71 12.55 0.88
N VAL A 88 -10.46 12.45 0.42
CA VAL A 88 -10.06 11.60 -0.71
C VAL A 88 -9.05 10.60 -0.17
N TYR A 89 -9.30 9.31 -0.37
CA TYR A 89 -8.42 8.23 0.07
C TYR A 89 -8.01 7.35 -1.11
N GLY A 90 -6.83 6.76 -1.02
CA GLY A 90 -6.29 5.88 -2.03
C GLY A 90 -5.12 5.07 -1.49
N PHE A 91 -4.82 3.96 -2.14
CA PHE A 91 -3.64 3.16 -1.85
C PHE A 91 -2.51 3.53 -2.81
N VAL A 92 -1.28 3.55 -2.31
CA VAL A 92 -0.07 3.69 -3.13
C VAL A 92 0.77 2.43 -2.96
N PRO A 93 1.10 1.69 -4.04
CA PRO A 93 1.94 0.50 -3.93
C PRO A 93 3.31 0.84 -3.34
N MET A 94 3.75 0.09 -2.32
CA MET A 94 5.05 0.33 -1.68
C MET A 94 6.20 0.10 -2.66
N GLN A 95 6.07 -0.89 -3.55
CA GLN A 95 7.02 -1.23 -4.61
C GLN A 95 6.81 -0.41 -5.90
N GLY A 96 5.95 0.61 -5.88
CA GLY A 96 5.70 1.54 -6.98
C GLY A 96 4.61 1.12 -7.97
N SER A 97 4.34 -0.18 -8.10
CA SER A 97 3.28 -0.73 -8.96
C SER A 97 2.88 -2.13 -8.47
N ILE A 98 1.65 -2.55 -8.76
CA ILE A 98 1.13 -3.89 -8.50
C ILE A 98 1.99 -4.93 -9.23
N GLU A 99 2.41 -4.67 -10.48
CA GLU A 99 3.30 -5.57 -11.23
C GLU A 99 4.59 -5.87 -10.47
N LYS A 100 5.28 -4.83 -10.00
CA LYS A 100 6.50 -4.98 -9.18
C LYS A 100 6.25 -5.72 -7.86
N THR A 101 5.09 -5.53 -7.23
CA THR A 101 4.73 -6.29 -6.03
C THR A 101 4.60 -7.78 -6.33
N ILE A 102 3.96 -8.14 -7.45
CA ILE A 102 3.85 -9.53 -7.93
C ILE A 102 5.23 -10.09 -8.28
N GLU A 103 6.04 -9.35 -9.03
CA GLU A 103 7.38 -9.77 -9.43
C GLU A 103 8.28 -10.03 -8.20
N HIS A 104 8.23 -9.14 -7.21
CA HIS A 104 9.01 -9.29 -5.98
C HIS A 104 8.61 -10.55 -5.21
N ARG A 105 7.30 -10.81 -5.09
CA ARG A 105 6.81 -12.03 -4.42
C ARG A 105 7.16 -13.29 -5.21
N ALA A 106 7.00 -13.27 -6.52
CA ALA A 106 7.33 -14.39 -7.40
C ALA A 106 8.82 -14.73 -7.35
N ARG A 107 9.69 -13.71 -7.31
CA ARG A 107 11.14 -13.90 -7.16
C ARG A 107 11.51 -14.49 -5.80
N ALA A 108 10.87 -14.05 -4.72
CA ALA A 108 11.08 -14.63 -3.39
C ALA A 108 10.69 -16.12 -3.34
N LEU A 109 9.51 -16.46 -3.86
CA LEU A 109 9.05 -17.85 -3.94
C LEU A 109 9.93 -18.71 -4.86
N ALA A 110 10.32 -18.19 -6.03
CA ALA A 110 11.24 -18.87 -6.93
C ALA A 110 12.58 -19.18 -6.26
N PHE A 111 13.10 -18.24 -5.47
CA PHE A 111 14.33 -18.43 -4.72
C PHE A 111 14.20 -19.56 -3.69
N GLU A 112 13.10 -19.62 -2.94
CA GLU A 112 12.85 -20.69 -1.97
C GLU A 112 12.76 -22.07 -2.63
N ILE A 113 12.01 -22.18 -3.74
CA ILE A 113 11.86 -23.43 -4.49
C ILE A 113 13.22 -23.91 -5.02
N VAL A 114 13.97 -23.02 -5.70
CA VAL A 114 15.26 -23.38 -6.30
C VAL A 114 16.27 -23.74 -5.21
N LYS A 115 16.30 -22.99 -4.10
CA LYS A 115 17.17 -23.27 -2.95
C LYS A 115 16.86 -24.66 -2.36
N GLY A 116 15.58 -24.98 -2.14
CA GLY A 116 15.16 -26.29 -1.63
C GLY A 116 15.56 -27.45 -2.53
N THR A 117 15.49 -27.27 -3.86
CA THR A 117 15.94 -28.29 -4.82
C THR A 117 17.46 -28.39 -4.99
N SER A 118 18.21 -27.33 -4.67
CA SER A 118 19.66 -27.24 -4.86
C SER A 118 20.48 -27.87 -3.72
N SER A 119 19.85 -28.27 -2.62
CA SER A 119 20.51 -28.90 -1.46
C SER A 119 21.21 -30.22 -1.79
N THR A 120 21.00 -30.77 -2.99
CA THR A 120 21.62 -32.02 -3.48
C THR A 120 22.85 -31.81 -4.37
N MET A 121 23.34 -30.58 -4.56
CA MET A 121 24.44 -30.25 -5.48
C MET A 121 25.56 -29.47 -4.80
N ALA A 122 26.27 -30.13 -3.90
CA ALA A 122 27.55 -29.63 -3.38
C ALA A 122 28.65 -30.54 -3.90
N LEU A 123 29.28 -30.21 -5.04
CA LEU A 123 30.62 -30.67 -5.46
C LEU A 123 31.13 -30.11 -6.82
N GLU A 124 30.53 -29.08 -7.42
CA GLU A 124 31.06 -28.46 -8.65
C GLU A 124 31.24 -26.93 -8.54
N ASP A 125 32.27 -26.40 -9.21
CA ASP A 125 32.76 -25.01 -9.24
C ASP A 125 31.74 -23.93 -8.84
N GLN A 126 32.07 -23.17 -7.79
CA GLN A 126 31.14 -22.26 -7.12
C GLN A 126 30.67 -21.09 -8.00
N GLU A 127 31.48 -20.60 -8.94
CA GLU A 127 31.11 -19.46 -9.80
C GLU A 127 30.09 -19.83 -10.89
N VAL A 128 30.28 -20.98 -11.54
CA VAL A 128 29.36 -21.51 -12.57
C VAL A 128 28.02 -21.90 -11.92
N THR A 129 28.08 -22.47 -10.72
CA THR A 129 26.90 -22.82 -9.92
C THR A 129 26.06 -21.59 -9.56
N ASN A 130 26.70 -20.47 -9.21
CA ASN A 130 25.98 -19.24 -8.84
C ASN A 130 25.26 -18.58 -10.04
N MET A 131 25.89 -18.58 -11.23
CA MET A 131 25.24 -18.12 -12.46
C MET A 131 24.06 -19.01 -12.87
N ARG A 132 24.20 -20.34 -12.76
CA ARG A 132 23.12 -21.29 -13.04
C ARG A 132 21.95 -21.12 -12.07
N LEU A 133 22.22 -20.93 -10.78
CA LEU A 133 21.20 -20.67 -9.76
C LEU A 133 20.43 -19.39 -10.04
N LYS A 134 21.11 -18.28 -10.34
CA LYS A 134 20.44 -17.02 -10.72
C LYS A 134 19.52 -17.20 -11.92
N LYS A 135 19.98 -17.91 -12.96
CA LYS A 135 19.18 -18.18 -14.16
C LYS A 135 17.99 -19.08 -13.87
N ALA A 136 18.15 -20.09 -13.00
CA ALA A 136 17.07 -20.96 -12.57
C ALA A 136 15.99 -20.18 -11.78
N VAL A 137 16.40 -19.29 -10.87
CA VAL A 137 15.49 -18.41 -10.13
C VAL A 137 14.74 -17.48 -11.07
N GLU A 138 15.42 -16.85 -12.03
CA GLU A 138 14.77 -15.94 -12.98
C GLU A 138 13.76 -16.66 -13.88
N ASN A 139 14.13 -17.81 -14.45
CA ASN A 139 13.22 -18.62 -15.25
C ASN A 139 12.00 -19.06 -14.44
N LYS A 140 12.21 -19.47 -13.18
CA LYS A 140 11.13 -19.87 -12.29
C LYS A 140 10.23 -18.70 -11.91
N THR A 141 10.81 -17.51 -11.73
CA THR A 141 10.07 -16.26 -11.49
C THR A 141 9.12 -15.95 -12.64
N ILE A 142 9.62 -15.99 -13.89
CA ILE A 142 8.79 -15.76 -15.09
C ILE A 142 7.64 -16.77 -15.16
N GLN A 143 7.93 -18.04 -14.88
CA GLN A 143 6.91 -19.10 -14.85
C GLN A 143 5.82 -18.78 -13.79
N ILE A 144 6.22 -18.42 -12.58
CA ILE A 144 5.29 -18.11 -11.47
C ILE A 144 4.45 -16.86 -11.80
N ILE A 145 5.04 -15.83 -12.41
CA ILE A 145 4.30 -14.63 -12.82
C ILE A 145 3.26 -14.96 -13.91
N TYR A 146 3.61 -15.87 -14.82
CA TYR A 146 2.69 -16.28 -15.88
C TYR A 146 1.55 -17.16 -15.34
N GLU A 147 1.88 -18.14 -14.50
CA GLU A 147 0.90 -19.08 -13.94
C GLU A 147 0.05 -18.46 -12.83
N MET A 148 0.58 -17.45 -12.12
CA MET A 148 -0.02 -16.79 -10.96
C MET A 148 -0.72 -17.79 -10.01
N PRO A 149 0.02 -18.79 -9.51
CA PRO A 149 -0.59 -19.82 -8.71
C PRO A 149 -1.09 -19.27 -7.37
N ARG A 150 -2.11 -19.90 -6.78
CA ARG A 150 -2.68 -19.45 -5.48
C ARG A 150 -1.62 -19.36 -4.37
N HIS A 151 -0.68 -20.30 -4.35
CA HIS A 151 0.43 -20.35 -3.39
C HIS A 151 1.48 -19.25 -3.57
N LEU A 152 1.34 -18.36 -4.57
CA LEU A 152 2.15 -17.14 -4.65
C LEU A 152 2.01 -16.30 -3.38
N TRP A 153 0.85 -16.33 -2.73
CA TRP A 153 0.51 -15.49 -1.58
C TRP A 153 0.37 -16.26 -0.27
N ASP A 154 0.65 -17.57 -0.27
CA ASP A 154 0.71 -18.39 0.95
C ASP A 154 1.98 -18.11 1.76
#